data_AF-A0A258VUB4-F1
#
_entry.id   AF-A0A258VUB4-F1
#
_cell.length_a   1.000
_cell.length_b   1.000
_cell.length_c   1.000
_cell.angle_alpha   90.00
_cell.angle_beta   90.00
_cell.angle_gamma   90.00
#
_symmetry.space_group_name_H-M   'P 1'
#
loop_
_entity.id
_entity.type
_entity.pdbx_description
1 polymer ?
#
loop_
_entity_poly.entity_id
_entity_poly.type
_entity_poly.pdbx_seq_one_letter_code
_entity_poly.pdbx_strand_id
1 'polypeptide(L)'
;MFRRSSVIALIFCLSTSVLHANEGGGEHGGAPAAAAAPEKIPLEEKQQQERTKEWMDVVTSLSSLKAKIKSKEDTIKEIIHHKNSAKSKAEAEALVGELLREHKELTKLLEDYNQSAQLLKYRYPDVGITEKRKYEKIDIKSIDDYEDAQTIEGQVKKTVAKVKTHYGVKDEKKPAAEEMKKPSIDNNNLAQPKILKK
;
A
#
# COMPACT_ATOMS: atom_id res chain seq x y z
N MET A 1 9.05 -46.05 -22.18
CA MET A 1 9.04 -45.35 -23.48
C MET A 1 7.60 -45.17 -23.92
N PHE A 2 7.03 -43.96 -23.89
CA PHE A 2 5.94 -43.54 -24.79
C PHE A 2 5.86 -42.00 -24.75
N ARG A 3 6.37 -41.37 -25.82
CA ARG A 3 6.26 -39.93 -26.07
C ARG A 3 4.93 -39.68 -26.77
N ARG A 4 4.17 -38.67 -26.32
CA ARG A 4 3.14 -38.04 -27.15
C ARG A 4 3.42 -36.56 -27.22
N SER A 5 3.99 -36.17 -28.35
CA SER A 5 4.08 -34.81 -28.84
C SER A 5 2.66 -34.25 -29.04
N SER A 6 2.41 -33.03 -28.58
CA SER A 6 1.33 -32.20 -29.10
C SER A 6 1.95 -30.88 -29.56
N VAL A 7 2.17 -30.84 -30.87
CA VAL A 7 2.44 -29.63 -31.62
C VAL A 7 1.09 -28.94 -31.80
N ILE A 8 0.90 -27.77 -31.20
CA ILE A 8 -0.18 -26.85 -31.57
C ILE A 8 0.49 -25.64 -32.18
N ALA A 9 0.34 -25.56 -33.50
CA ALA A 9 0.76 -24.46 -34.33
C ALA A 9 -0.33 -23.39 -34.40
N LEU A 10 0.13 -22.16 -34.67
CA LEU A 10 -0.57 -21.11 -35.42
C LEU A 10 -1.76 -20.42 -34.73
N ILE A 11 -1.67 -19.11 -34.52
CA ILE A 11 -2.22 -18.12 -35.44
C ILE A 11 -1.70 -16.73 -35.06
N PHE A 12 -1.12 -16.10 -36.08
CA PHE A 12 -0.47 -14.80 -36.11
C PHE A 12 -1.55 -13.79 -36.54
N CYS A 13 -1.96 -12.88 -35.66
CA CYS A 13 -2.80 -11.73 -36.04
C CYS A 13 -1.99 -10.44 -35.94
N LEU A 14 -1.30 -10.11 -37.05
CA LEU A 14 -0.92 -8.74 -37.35
C LEU A 14 -2.19 -7.89 -37.50
N SER A 15 -2.25 -6.80 -36.75
CA SER A 15 -3.21 -5.72 -36.99
C SER A 15 -2.40 -4.45 -37.31
N THR A 16 -2.23 -4.18 -38.60
CA THR A 16 -1.62 -2.96 -39.13
C THR A 16 -2.70 -1.99 -39.64
N SER A 17 -2.40 -0.69 -39.48
CA SER A 17 -2.96 0.49 -40.19
C SER A 17 -4.27 1.02 -39.61
N VAL A 18 -4.50 2.34 -39.46
CA VAL A 18 -4.47 3.39 -40.51
C VAL A 18 -4.18 4.79 -39.91
N LEU A 19 -3.27 5.52 -40.56
CA LEU A 19 -3.08 6.98 -40.48
C LEU A 19 -4.22 7.70 -41.21
N HIS A 20 -4.87 8.68 -40.58
CA HIS A 20 -5.73 9.65 -41.27
C HIS A 20 -4.99 10.98 -41.44
N ALA A 21 -4.60 11.27 -42.68
CA ALA A 21 -4.34 12.62 -43.17
C ALA A 21 -5.69 13.26 -43.54
N ASN A 22 -5.96 14.47 -43.04
CA ASN A 22 -7.08 15.28 -43.48
C ASN A 22 -6.58 16.70 -43.77
N GLU A 23 -6.30 16.96 -45.04
CA GLU A 23 -6.19 18.30 -45.62
C GLU A 23 -7.55 18.65 -46.23
N GLY A 24 -8.13 19.77 -45.83
CA GLY A 24 -9.41 20.23 -46.35
C GLY A 24 -9.80 21.58 -45.78
N GLY A 25 -9.41 22.64 -46.50
CA GLY A 25 -9.86 24.00 -46.27
C GLY A 25 -11.33 24.20 -46.66
N GLY A 26 -11.99 25.14 -45.99
CA GLY A 26 -13.38 25.51 -46.24
C GLY A 26 -13.81 26.65 -45.33
N GLU A 27 -13.48 27.87 -45.72
CA GLU A 27 -14.10 29.12 -45.24
C GLU A 27 -15.61 29.10 -45.57
N HIS A 28 -16.46 29.24 -44.56
CA HIS A 28 -17.68 30.05 -44.64
C HIS A 28 -18.14 30.42 -43.23
N GLY A 29 -18.23 31.74 -42.99
CA GLY A 29 -18.71 32.31 -41.75
C GLY A 29 -20.22 32.29 -41.61
N GLY A 30 -20.69 32.68 -40.42
CA GLY A 30 -22.01 33.27 -40.26
C GLY A 30 -22.90 32.65 -39.19
N ALA A 31 -22.68 33.11 -37.95
CA ALA A 31 -23.70 33.37 -36.92
C ALA A 31 -24.25 32.16 -36.10
N PRO A 32 -24.73 32.41 -34.87
CA PRO A 32 -24.25 31.71 -33.68
C PRO A 32 -25.24 30.62 -33.24
N ALA A 33 -24.74 29.39 -33.10
CA ALA A 33 -25.47 28.35 -32.38
C ALA A 33 -25.51 28.73 -30.90
N ALA A 34 -26.72 29.11 -30.47
CA ALA A 34 -27.28 29.02 -29.14
C ALA A 34 -26.26 28.76 -28.01
N ALA A 35 -26.09 29.78 -27.16
CA ALA A 35 -25.59 29.63 -25.82
C ALA A 35 -26.27 28.42 -25.16
N ALA A 36 -25.53 27.33 -25.04
CA ALA A 36 -25.91 26.18 -24.24
C ALA A 36 -26.08 26.71 -22.82
N ALA A 37 -27.34 26.81 -22.39
CA ALA A 37 -27.67 27.05 -21.00
C ALA A 37 -26.93 25.99 -20.18
N PRO A 38 -26.21 26.36 -19.09
CA PRO A 38 -25.56 25.38 -18.25
C PRO A 38 -26.65 24.50 -17.66
N GLU A 39 -26.74 23.28 -18.18
CA GLU A 39 -27.58 22.21 -17.66
C GLU A 39 -27.22 22.06 -16.18
N LYS A 40 -28.12 22.52 -15.31
CA LYS A 40 -27.92 22.49 -13.86
C LYS A 40 -27.96 21.01 -13.46
N ILE A 41 -26.79 20.38 -13.43
CA ILE A 41 -26.59 19.07 -12.83
C ILE A 41 -27.29 19.08 -11.47
N PRO A 42 -28.19 18.12 -11.18
CA PRO A 42 -28.83 17.98 -9.88
C PRO A 42 -27.81 18.05 -8.75
N LEU A 43 -28.14 18.75 -7.67
CA LEU A 43 -27.21 18.98 -6.55
C LEU A 43 -26.69 17.67 -5.96
N GLU A 44 -27.52 16.62 -5.94
CA GLU A 44 -27.14 15.28 -5.51
C GLU A 44 -26.08 14.64 -6.42
N GLU A 45 -26.20 14.78 -7.74
CA GLU A 45 -25.22 14.22 -8.69
C GLU A 45 -23.87 14.91 -8.58
N LYS A 46 -23.86 16.24 -8.39
CA LYS A 46 -22.63 17.00 -8.16
C LYS A 46 -21.93 16.57 -6.87
N GLN A 47 -22.69 16.38 -5.78
CA GLN A 47 -22.14 15.89 -4.51
C GLN A 47 -21.58 14.47 -4.66
N GLN A 48 -22.26 13.60 -5.40
CA GLN A 48 -21.77 12.23 -5.64
C GLN A 48 -20.48 12.21 -6.47
N GLN A 49 -20.36 13.08 -7.47
CA GLN A 49 -19.13 13.24 -8.25
C GLN A 49 -17.97 13.75 -7.38
N GLU A 50 -18.20 14.74 -6.53
CA GLU A 50 -17.19 15.26 -5.60
C GLU A 50 -16.71 14.17 -4.62
N ARG A 51 -17.64 13.40 -4.03
CA ARG A 51 -17.27 12.27 -3.15
C ARG A 51 -16.50 11.18 -3.89
N THR A 52 -16.85 10.90 -5.14
CA THR A 52 -16.15 9.91 -5.98
C THR A 52 -14.72 10.36 -6.28
N LYS A 53 -14.53 11.66 -6.54
CA LYS A 53 -13.21 12.25 -6.74
C LYS A 53 -12.36 12.18 -5.46
N GLU A 54 -12.90 12.62 -4.33
CA GLU A 54 -12.21 12.54 -3.04
C GLU A 54 -11.83 11.09 -2.69
N TRP A 55 -12.73 10.14 -2.96
CA TRP A 55 -12.46 8.71 -2.78
C TRP A 55 -11.30 8.23 -3.66
N MET A 56 -11.29 8.59 -4.95
CA MET A 56 -10.20 8.25 -5.87
C MET A 56 -8.84 8.81 -5.43
N ASP A 57 -8.82 10.04 -4.92
CA ASP A 57 -7.61 10.69 -4.41
C ASP A 57 -7.05 9.92 -3.21
N VAL A 58 -7.92 9.51 -2.28
CA VAL A 58 -7.52 8.72 -1.10
C VAL A 58 -7.04 7.32 -1.50
N VAL A 59 -7.68 6.66 -2.46
CA VAL A 59 -7.24 5.35 -2.97
C VAL A 59 -5.86 5.44 -3.64
N THR A 60 -5.64 6.49 -4.43
CA THR A 60 -4.35 6.74 -5.08
C THR A 60 -3.25 7.01 -4.05
N SER A 61 -3.56 7.82 -3.04
CA SER A 61 -2.67 8.08 -1.91
C SER A 61 -2.31 6.80 -1.15
N LEU A 62 -3.31 5.96 -0.85
CA LEU A 62 -3.12 4.69 -0.15
C LEU A 62 -2.22 3.72 -0.94
N SER A 63 -2.41 3.64 -2.25
CA SER A 63 -1.54 2.85 -3.14
C SER A 63 -0.09 3.36 -3.12
N SER A 64 0.10 4.69 -3.18
CA SER A 64 1.42 5.31 -3.08
C SER A 64 2.09 5.03 -1.73
N LEU A 65 1.35 5.18 -0.62
CA LEU A 65 1.83 4.88 0.73
C LEU A 65 2.25 3.41 0.85
N LYS A 66 1.45 2.48 0.30
CA LYS A 66 1.80 1.05 0.28
C LYS A 66 3.10 0.78 -0.47
N ALA A 67 3.32 1.42 -1.62
CA ALA A 67 4.56 1.31 -2.38
C ALA A 67 5.76 1.87 -1.58
N LYS A 68 5.60 3.02 -0.93
CA LYS A 68 6.63 3.62 -0.07
C LYS A 68 6.98 2.75 1.14
N ILE A 69 5.96 2.20 1.83
CA ILE A 69 6.14 1.26 2.94
C ILE A 69 6.98 0.07 2.48
N LYS A 70 6.60 -0.56 1.36
CA LYS A 70 7.35 -1.70 0.82
C LYS A 70 8.80 -1.33 0.50
N SER A 71 9.00 -0.20 -0.18
CA SER A 71 10.35 0.29 -0.50
C SER A 71 11.20 0.48 0.76
N LYS A 72 10.63 1.06 1.82
CA LYS A 72 11.32 1.29 3.10
C LYS A 72 11.60 -0.01 3.85
N GLU A 73 10.66 -0.97 3.83
CA GLU A 73 10.91 -2.31 4.36
C GLU A 73 12.07 -3.01 3.64
N ASP A 74 12.18 -2.85 2.32
CA ASP A 74 13.27 -3.44 1.54
C ASP A 74 14.61 -2.72 1.80
N THR A 75 14.61 -1.39 1.97
CA THR A 75 15.80 -0.64 2.42
C THR A 75 16.28 -1.10 3.81
N ILE A 76 15.37 -1.27 4.77
CA ILE A 76 15.69 -1.77 6.12
C ILE A 76 16.34 -3.16 6.04
N LYS A 77 15.78 -4.05 5.22
CA LYS A 77 16.37 -5.39 5.01
C LYS A 77 17.78 -5.32 4.44
N GLU A 78 18.04 -4.41 3.51
CA GLU A 78 19.39 -4.25 2.95
C GLU A 78 20.37 -3.70 3.99
N ILE A 79 19.94 -2.72 4.80
CA ILE A 79 20.77 -2.17 5.87
C ILE A 79 21.12 -3.26 6.89
N ILE A 80 20.18 -4.11 7.28
CA ILE A 80 20.44 -5.22 8.20
C ILE A 80 21.41 -6.23 7.57
N HIS A 81 21.24 -6.55 6.28
CA HIS A 81 22.16 -7.43 5.56
C HIS A 81 23.59 -6.87 5.52
N HIS A 82 23.74 -5.58 5.24
CA HIS A 82 25.02 -4.88 5.27
C HIS A 82 25.60 -4.83 6.69
N LYS A 83 24.77 -4.56 7.71
CA LYS A 83 25.17 -4.53 9.13
C LYS A 83 25.74 -5.88 9.57
N ASN A 84 25.08 -6.97 9.18
CA ASN A 84 25.51 -8.33 9.51
C ASN A 84 26.80 -8.74 8.78
N SER A 85 27.11 -8.09 7.66
CA SER A 85 28.31 -8.33 6.85
C SER A 85 29.45 -7.35 7.15
N ALA A 86 29.23 -6.36 8.01
CA ALA A 86 30.18 -5.31 8.32
C ALA A 86 31.41 -5.89 9.02
N LYS A 87 32.60 -5.43 8.62
CA LYS A 87 33.88 -5.94 9.15
C LYS A 87 34.41 -5.11 10.31
N SER A 88 33.88 -3.90 10.48
CA SER A 88 34.32 -2.96 11.50
C SER A 88 33.15 -2.52 12.38
N LYS A 89 33.46 -2.25 13.65
CA LYS A 89 32.47 -1.76 14.62
C LYS A 89 31.91 -0.39 14.22
N ALA A 90 32.76 0.50 13.71
CA ALA A 90 32.36 1.85 13.29
C ALA A 90 31.36 1.81 12.11
N GLU A 91 31.57 0.92 11.14
CA GLU A 91 30.64 0.70 10.03
C GLU A 91 29.30 0.14 10.52
N ALA A 92 29.33 -0.83 11.44
CA ALA A 92 28.12 -1.38 12.04
C ALA A 92 27.32 -0.31 12.82
N GLU A 93 27.98 0.56 13.59
CA GLU A 93 27.33 1.65 14.32
C GLU A 93 26.68 2.68 13.38
N ALA A 94 27.36 3.03 12.28
CA ALA A 94 26.79 3.92 11.26
C ALA A 94 25.52 3.32 10.62
N LEU A 95 25.56 2.02 10.29
CA LEU A 95 24.40 1.30 9.74
C LEU A 95 23.25 1.18 10.74
N VAL A 96 23.54 1.03 12.04
CA VAL A 96 22.51 1.06 13.10
C VAL A 96 21.84 2.43 13.18
N GLY A 97 22.62 3.53 13.08
CA GLY A 97 22.06 4.88 13.05
C GLY A 97 21.11 5.09 11.88
N GLU A 98 21.50 4.62 10.70
CA GLU A 98 20.67 4.66 9.49
C GLU A 98 19.41 3.78 9.61
N LEU A 99 19.56 2.57 10.17
CA LEU A 99 18.46 1.64 10.42
C LEU A 99 17.37 2.26 11.31
N LEU A 100 17.77 2.94 12.39
CA LEU A 100 16.83 3.63 13.29
C LEU A 100 16.10 4.78 12.58
N ARG A 101 16.81 5.53 11.73
CA ARG A 101 16.22 6.62 10.94
C ARG A 101 15.15 6.08 9.98
N GLU A 102 15.50 5.05 9.21
CA GLU A 102 14.61 4.43 8.24
C GLU A 102 13.40 3.75 8.91
N HIS A 103 13.58 3.10 10.06
CA HIS A 103 12.48 2.50 10.84
C HIS A 103 11.50 3.55 11.38
N LYS A 104 12.00 4.71 11.82
CA LYS A 104 11.16 5.83 12.24
C LYS A 104 10.33 6.40 11.08
N GLU A 105 10.91 6.49 9.89
CA GLU A 105 10.18 6.91 8.69
C GLU A 105 9.13 5.90 8.27
N LEU A 106 9.47 4.60 8.30
CA LEU A 106 8.51 3.52 8.05
C LEU A 106 7.32 3.59 9.00
N THR A 107 7.56 3.85 10.28
CA THR A 107 6.51 3.99 11.31
C THR A 107 5.52 5.10 10.95
N LYS A 108 6.02 6.27 10.55
CA LYS A 108 5.16 7.39 10.11
C LYS A 108 4.32 7.03 8.88
N LEU A 109 4.94 6.37 7.88
CA LEU A 109 4.22 5.95 6.68
C LEU A 109 3.11 4.93 7.00
N LEU A 110 3.35 4.04 7.96
CA LEU A 110 2.35 3.08 8.44
C LEU A 110 1.19 3.77 9.17
N GLU A 111 1.47 4.78 9.97
CA GLU A 111 0.44 5.61 10.61
C GLU A 111 -0.42 6.31 9.55
N ASP A 112 0.19 6.99 8.57
CA ASP A 112 -0.50 7.67 7.48
C ASP A 112 -1.36 6.71 6.63
N TYR A 113 -0.82 5.51 6.36
CA TYR A 113 -1.54 4.45 5.67
C TYR A 113 -2.78 3.99 6.45
N ASN A 114 -2.61 3.73 7.75
CA ASN A 114 -3.69 3.27 8.60
C ASN A 114 -4.78 4.33 8.76
N GLN A 115 -4.40 5.61 8.88
CA GLN A 115 -5.36 6.73 8.88
C GLN A 115 -6.14 6.83 7.56
N SER A 116 -5.45 6.73 6.43
CA SER A 116 -6.09 6.76 5.10
C SER A 116 -7.03 5.56 4.88
N ALA A 117 -6.64 4.38 5.35
CA ALA A 117 -7.47 3.17 5.31
C ALA A 117 -8.73 3.31 6.19
N GLN A 118 -8.60 3.89 7.39
CA GLN A 118 -9.74 4.19 8.25
C GLN A 118 -10.69 5.20 7.61
N LEU A 119 -10.15 6.23 6.96
CA LEU A 119 -10.94 7.24 6.26
C LEU A 119 -11.77 6.59 5.13
N LEU A 120 -11.19 5.70 4.32
CA LEU A 120 -11.96 4.95 3.32
C LEU A 120 -13.03 4.05 3.94
N LYS A 121 -12.75 3.43 5.09
CA LYS A 121 -13.69 2.53 5.77
C LYS A 121 -14.92 3.27 6.29
N TYR A 122 -14.74 4.45 6.91
CA TYR A 122 -15.82 5.15 7.61
C TYR A 122 -16.44 6.31 6.84
N ARG A 123 -15.67 7.01 5.99
CA ARG A 123 -16.15 8.19 5.24
C ARG A 123 -16.77 7.82 3.89
N TYR A 124 -16.31 6.73 3.26
CA TYR A 124 -16.75 6.31 1.94
C TYR A 124 -17.17 4.83 1.88
N PRO A 125 -18.09 4.38 2.74
CA PRO A 125 -18.52 2.97 2.78
C PRO A 125 -19.28 2.54 1.51
N ASP A 126 -19.93 3.48 0.83
CA ASP A 126 -20.86 3.30 -0.30
C ASP A 126 -20.26 3.65 -1.67
N VAL A 127 -19.12 4.36 -1.72
CA VAL A 127 -18.51 4.85 -2.96
C VAL A 127 -17.48 3.85 -3.50
N GLY A 128 -17.66 3.36 -4.74
CA GLY A 128 -16.73 2.45 -5.43
C GLY A 128 -17.12 0.96 -5.35
N ILE A 129 -16.26 0.05 -5.80
CA ILE A 129 -16.55 -1.40 -5.79
C ILE A 129 -16.49 -1.95 -4.36
N THR A 130 -17.64 -2.31 -3.78
CA THR A 130 -17.77 -2.69 -2.36
C THR A 130 -17.44 -4.16 -2.08
N GLU A 131 -17.59 -5.04 -3.08
CA GLU A 131 -17.60 -6.49 -2.90
C GLU A 131 -16.29 -7.14 -2.41
N LYS A 132 -15.14 -6.45 -2.47
CA LYS A 132 -13.81 -7.04 -2.14
C LYS A 132 -12.94 -6.19 -1.22
N ARG A 133 -13.49 -5.20 -0.50
CA ARG A 133 -12.67 -4.28 0.28
C ARG A 133 -12.14 -4.94 1.55
N LYS A 134 -10.81 -4.94 1.69
CA LYS A 134 -10.11 -5.33 2.92
C LYS A 134 -9.38 -4.12 3.48
N TYR A 135 -9.85 -3.62 4.61
CA TYR A 135 -9.22 -2.53 5.37
C TYR A 135 -8.41 -3.13 6.52
N GLU A 136 -7.38 -3.89 6.16
CA GLU A 136 -6.47 -4.48 7.14
C GLU A 136 -5.50 -3.41 7.62
N LYS A 137 -5.43 -3.25 8.95
CA LYS A 137 -4.39 -2.44 9.57
C LYS A 137 -3.07 -3.16 9.37
N ILE A 138 -2.05 -2.43 8.94
CA ILE A 138 -0.69 -2.96 8.91
C ILE A 138 -0.04 -2.62 10.25
N ASP A 139 0.37 -3.65 10.99
CA ASP A 139 1.10 -3.49 12.24
C ASP A 139 2.58 -3.24 12.00
N ILE A 140 3.15 -2.38 12.85
CA ILE A 140 4.56 -2.06 12.84
C ILE A 140 5.33 -3.25 13.42
N LYS A 141 6.26 -3.80 12.64
CA LYS A 141 7.20 -4.81 13.12
C LYS A 141 8.35 -4.14 13.84
N SER A 142 8.85 -4.76 14.89
CA SER A 142 10.06 -4.30 15.57
C SER A 142 11.28 -4.50 14.66
N ILE A 143 12.37 -3.77 14.94
CA ILE A 143 13.64 -3.98 14.23
C ILE A 143 14.12 -5.42 14.43
N ASP A 144 14.02 -5.93 15.67
CA ASP A 144 14.37 -7.31 16.01
C ASP A 144 13.61 -8.33 15.15
N ASP A 145 12.32 -8.10 14.86
CA ASP A 145 11.55 -8.97 13.96
C ASP A 145 12.11 -9.01 12.53
N TYR A 146 12.65 -7.88 12.04
CA TYR A 146 13.31 -7.81 10.73
C TYR A 146 14.66 -8.52 10.76
N GLU A 147 15.43 -8.37 11.83
CA GLU A 147 16.71 -9.07 12.00
C GLU A 147 16.50 -10.59 12.12
N ASP A 148 15.60 -11.04 12.98
CA ASP A 148 15.20 -12.44 13.13
C ASP A 148 14.68 -13.04 11.81
N ALA A 149 14.06 -12.23 10.94
CA ALA A 149 13.63 -12.72 9.64
C ALA A 149 14.78 -13.03 8.68
N GLN A 150 15.93 -12.39 8.85
CA GLN A 150 17.11 -12.58 8.00
C GLN A 150 18.11 -13.58 8.55
N THR A 151 18.15 -13.80 9.86
CA THR A 151 19.08 -14.76 10.46
C THR A 151 18.66 -16.22 10.19
N ILE A 152 19.65 -17.10 10.11
CA ILE A 152 19.41 -18.55 9.98
C ILE A 152 18.63 -19.07 11.20
N GLU A 153 18.97 -18.58 12.39
CA GLU A 153 18.28 -18.97 13.62
C GLU A 153 16.79 -18.66 13.58
N GLY A 154 16.40 -17.45 13.17
CA GLY A 154 14.99 -17.11 13.06
C GLY A 154 14.26 -17.88 11.95
N GLN A 155 14.95 -18.23 10.85
CA GLN A 155 14.39 -19.12 9.82
C GLN A 155 14.17 -20.55 10.34
N VAL A 156 15.12 -21.08 11.12
CA VAL A 156 14.98 -22.39 11.79
C VAL A 156 13.81 -22.35 12.77
N LYS A 157 13.72 -21.32 13.61
CA LYS A 157 12.62 -21.13 14.57
C LYS A 157 11.26 -21.10 13.89
N LYS A 158 11.12 -20.38 12.77
CA LYS A 158 9.89 -20.33 11.96
C LYS A 158 9.54 -21.70 11.36
N THR A 159 10.53 -22.44 10.89
CA THR A 159 10.33 -23.77 10.32
C THR A 159 9.89 -24.76 11.39
N VAL A 160 10.57 -24.76 12.53
CA VAL A 160 10.21 -25.58 13.70
C VAL A 160 8.79 -25.25 14.17
N ALA A 161 8.41 -23.98 14.27
CA ALA A 161 7.06 -23.57 14.66
C ALA A 161 5.98 -24.06 13.67
N LYS A 162 6.25 -24.01 12.36
CA LYS A 162 5.35 -24.56 11.32
C LYS A 162 5.20 -26.07 11.45
N VAL A 163 6.31 -26.78 11.62
CA VAL A 163 6.35 -28.24 11.81
C VAL A 163 5.52 -28.61 13.05
N LYS A 164 5.76 -27.97 14.20
CA LYS A 164 5.00 -28.21 15.42
C LYS A 164 3.50 -28.01 15.23
N THR A 165 3.10 -26.93 14.55
CA THR A 165 1.69 -26.66 14.22
C THR A 165 1.10 -27.77 13.35
N HIS A 166 1.82 -28.21 12.32
CA HIS A 166 1.38 -29.29 11.43
C HIS A 166 1.21 -30.63 12.16
N TYR A 167 2.07 -30.93 13.13
CA TYR A 167 2.04 -32.18 13.89
C TYR A 167 1.27 -32.06 15.23
N GLY A 168 0.57 -30.94 15.46
CA GLY A 168 -0.27 -30.75 16.65
C GLY A 168 0.51 -30.73 17.98
N VAL A 169 1.82 -30.49 17.94
CA VAL A 169 2.66 -30.39 19.14
C VAL A 169 2.37 -29.03 19.79
N LYS A 170 1.54 -29.04 20.83
CA LYS A 170 1.26 -27.85 21.65
C LYS A 170 2.48 -27.55 22.51
N ASP A 171 3.14 -26.44 22.24
CA ASP A 171 4.14 -25.91 23.17
C ASP A 171 3.43 -25.51 24.46
N GLU A 172 3.85 -26.08 25.58
CA GLU A 172 3.43 -25.59 26.91
C GLU A 172 3.87 -24.14 27.02
N LYS A 173 2.88 -23.25 27.13
CA LYS A 173 3.05 -21.81 27.20
C LYS A 173 3.89 -21.50 28.45
N LYS A 174 5.18 -21.19 28.29
CA LYS A 174 5.98 -20.58 29.36
C LYS A 174 5.21 -19.34 29.86
N PRO A 175 4.91 -19.21 31.15
CA PRO A 175 4.15 -18.06 31.64
C PRO A 175 4.97 -16.80 31.39
N ALA A 176 4.41 -15.89 30.58
CA ALA A 176 4.90 -14.54 30.41
C ALA A 176 4.72 -13.80 31.75
N ALA A 177 5.76 -13.79 32.57
CA ALA A 177 5.88 -12.82 33.63
C ALA A 177 6.15 -11.45 32.98
N GLU A 178 5.34 -10.47 33.36
CA GLU A 178 5.51 -9.02 33.17
C GLU A 178 5.29 -8.45 31.75
N GLU A 179 4.03 -8.41 31.33
CA GLU A 179 3.53 -7.27 30.55
C GLU A 179 3.53 -6.03 31.46
N MET A 180 4.60 -5.24 31.40
CA MET A 180 4.59 -3.88 31.92
C MET A 180 3.49 -3.08 31.21
N LYS A 181 2.57 -2.56 32.01
CA LYS A 181 1.50 -1.64 31.63
C LYS A 181 1.99 -0.58 30.63
N LYS A 182 1.48 -0.61 29.40
CA LYS A 182 1.50 0.58 28.54
C LYS A 182 0.66 1.67 29.22
N PRO A 183 1.16 2.91 29.41
CA PRO A 183 0.31 3.99 29.85
C PRO A 183 -0.75 4.27 28.77
N SER A 184 -2.02 4.23 29.15
CA SER A 184 -3.11 4.73 28.33
C SER A 184 -2.97 6.24 28.21
N ILE A 185 -2.49 6.71 27.07
CA ILE A 185 -2.67 8.11 26.70
C ILE A 185 -4.05 8.20 26.07
N ASP A 186 -5.05 8.38 26.94
CA ASP A 186 -6.28 9.06 26.57
C ASP A 186 -5.90 10.47 26.13
N ASN A 187 -5.90 10.74 24.82
CA ASN A 187 -5.99 12.09 24.30
C ASN A 187 -6.91 12.11 23.09
N ASN A 188 -8.17 12.31 23.44
CA ASN A 188 -9.34 12.50 22.63
C ASN A 188 -9.22 13.79 21.78
N ASN A 189 -8.38 13.76 20.74
CA ASN A 189 -8.20 14.90 19.82
C ASN A 189 -8.26 14.49 18.33
N LEU A 190 -9.07 13.47 18.02
CA LEU A 190 -9.25 12.93 16.66
C LEU A 190 -10.51 13.47 15.95
N ALA A 191 -11.16 14.51 16.49
CA ALA A 191 -12.47 14.97 16.03
C ALA A 191 -12.51 16.40 15.49
N GLN A 192 -11.36 17.02 15.15
CA GLN A 192 -11.38 18.29 14.42
C GLN A 192 -10.61 18.17 13.10
N PRO A 193 -11.30 18.00 11.96
CA PRO A 193 -10.66 18.20 10.66
C PRO A 193 -10.25 19.66 10.53
N LYS A 194 -9.00 19.89 10.09
CA LYS A 194 -8.48 21.22 9.78
C LYS A 194 -9.30 21.80 8.62
N ILE A 195 -10.27 22.65 8.95
CA ILE A 195 -11.10 23.36 7.97
C ILE A 195 -10.17 24.28 7.17
N LEU A 196 -10.03 24.01 5.87
CA LEU A 196 -9.39 24.93 4.93
C LEU A 196 -10.26 26.20 4.88
N LYS A 197 -9.70 27.33 5.32
CA LYS A 197 -10.35 28.65 5.18
C LYS A 197 -10.53 28.93 3.68
N LYS A 198 -11.73 29.37 3.31
CA LYS A 198 -12.08 29.87 1.98
C LYS A 198 -11.26 31.10 1.61
#